data_AF-A0AAC9UJL2-F1
#
_entry.id   AF-A0AAC9UJL2-F1
#
_cell.length_a   1.000
_cell.length_b   1.000
_cell.length_c   1.000
_cell.angle_alpha   90.00
_cell.angle_beta   90.00
_cell.angle_gamma   90.00
#
_symmetry.space_group_name_H-M   'P 1'
#
loop_
_entity.id
_entity.type
_entity.pdbx_description
1 polymer ?
#
loop_
_entity_poly.entity_id
_entity_poly.type
_entity_poly.pdbx_seq_one_letter_code
_entity_poly.pdbx_strand_id
1 'polypeptide(L)'
;MQVALVGLGVMGKNLALNLIEKGITLVAYDKNPHAGEELLSCAKSEGLADKLHIVSDLGDMVRRLEAPRSILLLVPAGELVDAVCSELIEAGVQCSDIIVDCGNSNYKDGINRKLKYQNKFEFATMGISGGAEGARHGPAMMASGSEGGWERVEPWFTKVAASYKGESCFARVGQSASGHFVKMVHNGIEYALMQLIAEVYQLLRHGTGRSPKEVAEIFDEWSQEHLNSYLLSISSHILSLENQNNVPLVDLIDNKVGAKGTGLWTAQNALELGIAVPSLVAAVQARHLTNVYDTTAAQEMTYADRATTKVEIDLVELKDAFTLASLLAYRQGLALIKGASRTHQWKVDLSKTLQTWRAGCIIRADYLDSVAQGVEFIDTLDKEVFALRKITGQAMMTGLAFPVLSSSQTYFATLTTPSNGHLVQAQRDYFGEHGVKTHTGEVCHLTDLVEIDAKVR
;
A
#
# COMPACT_ATOMS: atom_id res chain seq x y z
N MET A 1 3.73 16.37 -30.41
CA MET A 1 3.00 16.21 -29.12
C MET A 1 3.96 15.70 -28.07
N GLN A 2 3.78 16.07 -26.79
CA GLN A 2 4.78 15.82 -25.75
C GLN A 2 4.69 14.41 -25.15
N VAL A 3 3.48 13.95 -24.83
CA VAL A 3 3.26 12.67 -24.16
C VAL A 3 1.97 12.01 -24.64
N ALA A 4 1.93 10.68 -24.58
CA ALA A 4 0.72 9.92 -24.80
C ALA A 4 0.24 9.20 -23.53
N LEU A 5 -1.07 9.00 -23.43
CA LEU A 5 -1.70 8.21 -22.37
C LEU A 5 -2.68 7.20 -22.97
N VAL A 6 -2.46 5.93 -22.65
CA VAL A 6 -3.28 4.80 -23.08
C VAL A 6 -4.06 4.27 -21.88
N GLY A 7 -5.39 4.24 -22.00
CA GLY A 7 -6.31 3.84 -20.94
C GLY A 7 -6.88 5.04 -20.19
N LEU A 8 -8.16 5.32 -20.43
CA LEU A 8 -8.93 6.48 -19.97
C LEU A 8 -10.03 6.09 -18.98
N GLY A 9 -9.82 5.02 -18.22
CA GLY A 9 -10.64 4.73 -17.04
C GLY A 9 -10.56 5.86 -16.00
N VAL A 10 -11.17 5.66 -14.82
CA VAL A 10 -11.26 6.69 -13.77
C VAL A 10 -9.90 7.34 -13.44
N MET A 11 -8.83 6.55 -13.30
CA MET A 11 -7.49 7.08 -13.04
C MET A 11 -6.89 7.79 -14.27
N GLY A 12 -7.00 7.18 -15.45
CA GLY A 12 -6.45 7.72 -16.70
C GLY A 12 -7.06 9.05 -17.10
N LYS A 13 -8.38 9.17 -17.02
CA LYS A 13 -9.11 10.42 -17.28
C LYS A 13 -8.65 11.55 -16.36
N ASN A 14 -8.58 11.30 -15.06
CA ASN A 14 -8.19 12.32 -14.09
C ASN A 14 -6.72 12.73 -14.22
N LEU A 15 -5.81 11.77 -14.49
CA LEU A 15 -4.42 12.09 -14.75
C LEU A 15 -4.24 12.86 -16.07
N ALA A 16 -5.00 12.52 -17.11
CA ALA A 16 -5.01 13.26 -18.37
C ALA A 16 -5.42 14.72 -18.16
N LEU A 17 -6.50 14.98 -17.41
CA LEU A 17 -6.94 16.33 -17.05
C LEU A 17 -5.86 17.09 -16.27
N ASN A 18 -5.20 16.43 -15.31
CA ASN A 18 -4.11 17.04 -14.55
C ASN A 18 -2.93 17.42 -15.46
N LEU A 19 -2.50 16.52 -16.35
CA LEU A 19 -1.42 16.79 -17.31
C LEU A 19 -1.71 18.02 -18.17
N ILE A 20 -2.90 18.09 -18.78
CA ILE A 20 -3.26 19.19 -19.68
C ILE A 20 -3.47 20.52 -18.93
N GLU A 21 -3.99 20.49 -17.70
CA GLU A 21 -4.07 21.67 -16.82
C GLU A 21 -2.68 22.23 -16.50
N LYS A 22 -1.68 21.36 -16.34
CA LYS A 22 -0.27 21.77 -16.20
C LYS A 22 0.38 22.20 -17.52
N GLY A 23 -0.39 22.33 -18.59
CA GLY A 23 0.03 22.89 -19.88
C GLY A 23 0.71 21.89 -20.82
N ILE A 24 0.70 20.59 -20.47
CA ILE A 24 1.32 19.52 -21.24
C ILE A 24 0.37 19.13 -22.37
N THR A 25 0.85 19.12 -23.62
CA THR A 25 0.04 18.69 -24.75
C THR A 25 0.01 17.16 -24.85
N LEU A 26 -1.18 16.58 -24.72
CA LEU A 26 -1.43 15.15 -24.54
C LEU A 26 -2.12 14.53 -25.76
N VAL A 27 -1.65 13.35 -26.18
CA VAL A 27 -2.42 12.44 -27.05
C VAL A 27 -3.01 11.33 -26.19
N ALA A 28 -4.31 11.11 -26.26
CA ALA A 28 -5.02 10.15 -25.43
C ALA A 28 -5.73 9.09 -26.29
N TYR A 29 -5.68 7.84 -25.83
CA TYR A 29 -6.34 6.71 -26.48
C TYR A 29 -6.97 5.79 -25.44
N ASP A 30 -8.17 5.30 -25.75
CA ASP A 30 -8.79 4.17 -25.10
C ASP A 30 -9.46 3.29 -26.15
N LYS A 31 -9.52 1.98 -25.91
CA LYS A 31 -10.26 1.03 -26.75
C LYS A 31 -11.77 1.32 -26.73
N ASN A 32 -12.29 1.84 -25.63
CA ASN A 32 -13.64 2.34 -25.49
C ASN A 32 -13.72 3.81 -25.96
N PRO A 33 -14.34 4.10 -27.13
CA PRO A 33 -14.41 5.47 -27.65
C PRO A 33 -15.17 6.42 -26.73
N HIS A 34 -16.13 5.92 -25.95
CA HIS A 34 -16.91 6.74 -25.02
C HIS A 34 -16.03 7.38 -23.92
N ALA A 35 -14.96 6.70 -23.49
CA ALA A 35 -14.04 7.25 -22.50
C ALA A 35 -13.27 8.47 -23.05
N GLY A 36 -12.93 8.45 -24.35
CA GLY A 36 -12.33 9.58 -25.05
C GLY A 36 -13.30 10.76 -25.21
N GLU A 37 -14.56 10.48 -25.53
CA GLU A 37 -15.61 11.50 -25.61
C GLU A 37 -15.87 12.17 -24.26
N GLU A 38 -15.94 11.39 -23.19
CA GLU A 38 -16.12 11.91 -21.83
C GLU A 38 -14.94 12.82 -21.43
N LEU A 39 -13.70 12.37 -21.65
CA LEU A 39 -12.51 13.18 -21.36
C LEU A 39 -12.50 14.49 -22.16
N LEU A 40 -12.84 14.43 -23.46
CA LEU A 40 -12.90 15.63 -24.31
C LEU A 40 -14.00 16.59 -23.84
N SER A 41 -15.15 16.06 -23.41
CA SER A 41 -16.24 16.88 -22.84
C SER A 41 -15.77 17.61 -21.58
N CYS A 42 -15.15 16.90 -20.63
CA CYS A 42 -14.58 17.51 -19.42
C CYS A 42 -13.53 18.57 -19.76
N ALA A 43 -12.58 18.26 -20.66
CA ALA A 43 -11.55 19.20 -21.08
C ALA A 43 -12.13 20.46 -21.74
N LYS A 44 -13.21 20.33 -22.53
CA LYS A 44 -13.92 21.50 -23.09
C LYS A 44 -14.57 22.36 -22.02
N SER A 45 -15.24 21.75 -21.04
CA SER A 45 -15.86 22.50 -19.94
C SER A 45 -14.84 23.26 -19.09
N GLU A 46 -13.59 22.80 -19.03
CA GLU A 46 -12.50 23.44 -18.30
C GLU A 46 -11.62 24.35 -19.18
N GLY A 47 -11.93 24.50 -20.48
CA GLY A 47 -11.14 25.32 -21.41
C GLY A 47 -9.75 24.75 -21.73
N LEU A 48 -9.56 23.43 -21.58
CA LEU A 48 -8.29 22.72 -21.74
C LEU A 48 -8.22 21.90 -23.05
N ALA A 49 -9.26 21.95 -23.88
CA ALA A 49 -9.38 21.10 -25.07
C ALA A 49 -8.23 21.28 -26.08
N ASP A 50 -7.64 22.47 -26.19
CA ASP A 50 -6.54 22.76 -27.12
C ASP A 50 -5.24 21.99 -26.79
N LYS A 51 -5.15 21.46 -25.57
CA LYS A 51 -4.01 20.65 -25.10
C LYS A 51 -4.26 19.15 -25.20
N LEU A 52 -5.44 18.73 -25.68
CA LEU A 52 -5.87 17.34 -25.67
C LEU A 52 -6.22 16.86 -27.08
N HIS A 53 -5.63 15.75 -27.49
CA HIS A 53 -5.92 15.10 -28.77
C HIS A 53 -6.34 13.65 -28.54
N ILE A 54 -7.62 13.36 -28.75
CA ILE A 54 -8.14 11.99 -28.74
C ILE A 54 -7.89 11.35 -30.11
N VAL A 55 -7.35 10.14 -30.12
CA VAL A 55 -7.14 9.34 -31.34
C VAL A 55 -7.91 8.02 -31.27
N SER A 56 -8.18 7.43 -32.43
CA SER A 56 -8.93 6.17 -32.58
C SER A 56 -8.09 4.91 -32.61
N ASP A 57 -6.77 5.02 -32.81
CA ASP A 57 -5.84 3.90 -32.87
C ASP A 57 -4.42 4.29 -32.42
N LEU A 58 -3.66 3.28 -31.99
CA LEU A 58 -2.28 3.45 -31.52
C LEU A 58 -1.31 3.86 -32.63
N GLY A 59 -1.59 3.50 -33.89
CA GLY A 59 -0.80 3.94 -35.04
C GLY A 59 -0.84 5.47 -35.19
N ASP A 60 -2.03 6.06 -35.09
CA ASP A 60 -2.20 7.52 -35.12
C ASP A 60 -1.59 8.20 -33.89
N MET A 61 -1.68 7.58 -32.71
CA MET A 61 -0.99 8.04 -31.51
C MET A 61 0.52 8.17 -31.76
N VAL A 62 1.16 7.10 -32.22
CA VAL A 62 2.62 7.03 -32.40
C VAL A 62 3.10 8.03 -33.46
N ARG A 63 2.33 8.28 -34.53
CA ARG A 63 2.65 9.28 -35.56
C ARG A 63 2.59 10.73 -35.08
N ARG A 64 1.74 11.03 -34.09
CA ARG A 64 1.57 12.40 -33.55
C ARG A 64 2.60 12.77 -32.47
N LEU A 65 3.28 11.78 -31.90
CA LEU A 65 4.33 11.97 -30.91
C LEU A 65 5.67 12.32 -31.57
N GLU A 66 6.40 13.23 -30.96
CA GLU A 66 7.79 13.51 -31.33
C GLU A 66 8.70 12.40 -30.78
N ALA A 67 9.62 11.92 -31.61
CA ALA A 67 10.62 10.95 -31.18
C ALA A 67 11.80 11.67 -30.47
N PRO A 68 12.38 11.10 -29.40
CA PRO A 68 11.98 9.86 -28.76
C PRO A 68 10.70 9.99 -27.91
N ARG A 69 9.76 9.06 -28.12
CA ARG A 69 8.38 9.13 -27.63
C ARG A 69 8.29 8.78 -26.15
N SER A 70 7.25 9.29 -25.49
CA SER A 70 6.91 8.97 -24.10
C SER A 70 5.44 8.55 -24.01
N ILE A 71 5.18 7.31 -23.60
CA ILE A 71 3.83 6.71 -23.58
C ILE A 71 3.54 6.17 -22.19
N LEU A 72 2.43 6.61 -21.61
CA LEU A 72 1.96 6.20 -20.29
C LEU A 72 0.85 5.16 -20.44
N LEU A 73 0.94 4.05 -19.72
CA LEU A 73 -0.08 3.00 -19.72
C LEU A 73 -0.86 3.02 -18.41
N LEU A 74 -2.16 3.29 -18.48
CA LEU A 74 -3.12 3.21 -17.38
C LEU A 74 -4.25 2.25 -17.72
N VAL A 75 -3.86 1.04 -18.12
CA VAL A 75 -4.77 -0.07 -18.41
C VAL A 75 -4.82 -1.06 -17.24
N PRO A 76 -5.86 -1.89 -17.12
CA PRO A 76 -5.89 -3.01 -16.19
C PRO A 76 -4.60 -3.84 -16.22
N ALA A 77 -4.10 -4.21 -15.04
CA ALA A 77 -2.91 -5.04 -14.89
C ALA A 77 -3.09 -6.43 -15.52
N GLY A 78 -1.98 -7.04 -15.92
CA GLY A 78 -1.94 -8.38 -16.52
C GLY A 78 -1.77 -8.34 -18.03
N GLU A 79 -2.37 -9.32 -18.73
CA GLU A 79 -2.17 -9.55 -20.18
C GLU A 79 -2.48 -8.33 -21.06
N LEU A 80 -3.38 -7.44 -20.61
CA LEU A 80 -3.74 -6.25 -21.37
C LEU A 80 -2.56 -5.28 -21.54
N VAL A 81 -1.66 -5.19 -20.55
CA VAL A 81 -0.44 -4.39 -20.68
C VAL A 81 0.45 -4.95 -21.79
N ASP A 82 0.56 -6.28 -21.88
CA ASP A 82 1.33 -6.97 -22.90
C ASP A 82 0.72 -6.85 -24.30
N ALA A 83 -0.60 -6.89 -24.40
CA ALA A 83 -1.33 -6.65 -25.65
C ALA A 83 -1.04 -5.23 -26.17
N VAL A 84 -1.20 -4.21 -25.32
CA VAL A 84 -0.90 -2.81 -25.69
C VAL A 84 0.57 -2.63 -26.07
N CYS A 85 1.52 -3.23 -25.35
CA CYS A 85 2.92 -3.17 -25.72
C CYS A 85 3.20 -3.79 -27.10
N SER A 86 2.50 -4.88 -27.44
CA SER A 86 2.64 -5.54 -28.75
C SER A 86 2.07 -4.67 -29.88
N GLU A 87 0.89 -4.08 -29.67
CA GLU A 87 0.28 -3.14 -30.61
C GLU A 87 1.14 -1.87 -30.80
N LEU A 88 1.81 -1.38 -29.76
CA LEU A 88 2.74 -0.26 -29.86
C LEU A 88 3.97 -0.60 -30.71
N ILE A 89 4.49 -1.83 -30.63
CA ILE A 89 5.57 -2.32 -31.51
C ILE A 89 5.11 -2.29 -32.96
N GLU A 90 3.91 -2.80 -33.25
CA GLU A 90 3.32 -2.78 -34.59
C GLU A 90 3.07 -1.35 -35.10
N ALA A 91 2.70 -0.43 -34.20
CA ALA A 91 2.51 0.98 -34.49
C ALA A 91 3.82 1.74 -34.77
N GLY A 92 4.99 1.13 -34.55
CA GLY A 92 6.29 1.68 -34.93
C GLY A 92 7.01 2.47 -33.85
N VAL A 93 6.82 2.12 -32.57
CA VAL A 93 7.73 2.62 -31.51
C VAL A 93 9.18 2.16 -31.76
N GLN A 94 10.12 2.95 -31.28
CA GLN A 94 11.55 2.78 -31.49
C GLN A 94 12.27 2.50 -30.18
N CYS A 95 13.49 1.94 -30.27
CA CYS A 95 14.28 1.57 -29.08
C CYS A 95 14.57 2.75 -28.13
N SER A 96 14.59 3.98 -28.64
CA SER A 96 14.78 5.21 -27.85
C SER A 96 13.53 5.68 -27.10
N ASP A 97 12.36 5.12 -27.42
CA ASP A 97 11.08 5.51 -26.83
C ASP A 97 10.96 4.93 -25.42
N ILE A 98 10.22 5.62 -24.55
CA ILE A 98 9.92 5.15 -23.19
C ILE A 98 8.43 4.82 -23.05
N ILE A 99 8.15 3.64 -22.51
CA ILE A 99 6.81 3.19 -22.15
C ILE A 99 6.77 2.97 -20.64
N VAL A 100 5.87 3.67 -19.96
CA VAL A 100 5.74 3.63 -18.50
C VAL A 100 4.44 2.95 -18.13
N ASP A 101 4.52 1.79 -17.48
CA ASP A 101 3.37 1.13 -16.87
C ASP A 101 3.01 1.83 -15.54
N CYS A 102 1.92 2.59 -15.58
CA CYS A 102 1.40 3.37 -14.45
C CYS A 102 0.31 2.63 -13.66
N GLY A 103 0.01 1.37 -14.03
CA GLY A 103 -1.01 0.55 -13.40
C GLY A 103 -0.58 -0.03 -12.05
N ASN A 104 -1.50 -0.76 -11.40
CA ASN A 104 -1.19 -1.58 -10.23
C ASN A 104 -0.73 -2.98 -10.66
N SER A 105 0.28 -3.04 -11.54
CA SER A 105 0.85 -4.30 -12.02
C SER A 105 1.65 -5.01 -10.94
N ASN A 106 1.71 -6.34 -11.03
CA ASN A 106 2.63 -7.12 -10.19
C ASN A 106 4.07 -6.82 -10.63
N TYR A 107 4.95 -6.54 -9.67
CA TYR A 107 6.35 -6.20 -9.98
C TYR A 107 7.10 -7.33 -10.72
N LYS A 108 6.71 -8.59 -10.54
CA LYS A 108 7.29 -9.74 -11.27
C LYS A 108 6.99 -9.61 -12.77
N ASP A 109 5.79 -9.15 -13.13
CA ASP A 109 5.44 -8.84 -14.53
C ASP A 109 6.29 -7.69 -15.06
N GLY A 110 6.50 -6.64 -14.24
CA GLY A 110 7.37 -5.52 -14.61
C GLY A 110 8.81 -5.94 -14.91
N ILE A 111 9.38 -6.88 -14.14
CA ILE A 111 10.70 -7.47 -14.41
C ILE A 111 10.68 -8.21 -15.75
N ASN A 112 9.68 -9.06 -15.97
CA ASN A 112 9.57 -9.86 -17.18
C ASN A 112 9.40 -8.97 -18.43
N ARG A 113 8.55 -7.93 -18.36
CA ARG A 113 8.32 -6.97 -19.45
C ARG A 113 9.57 -6.17 -19.77
N LYS A 114 10.32 -5.73 -18.75
CA LYS A 114 11.61 -5.07 -18.97
C LYS A 114 12.56 -5.94 -19.80
N LEU A 115 12.69 -7.22 -19.46
CA LEU A 115 13.56 -8.16 -20.20
C LEU A 115 13.01 -8.45 -21.61
N LYS A 116 11.69 -8.64 -21.73
CA LYS A 116 11.02 -8.95 -23.00
C LYS A 116 11.16 -7.81 -24.02
N TYR A 117 11.11 -6.56 -23.56
CA TYR A 117 11.06 -5.38 -24.44
C TYR A 117 12.37 -4.58 -24.54
N GLN A 118 13.46 -4.99 -23.89
CA GLN A 118 14.74 -4.26 -23.81
C GLN A 118 15.35 -3.78 -25.14
N ASN A 119 15.06 -4.45 -26.27
CA ASN A 119 15.55 -4.07 -27.61
C ASN A 119 14.44 -3.48 -28.51
N LYS A 120 13.30 -3.15 -27.92
CA LYS A 120 12.11 -2.61 -28.60
C LYS A 120 11.84 -1.18 -28.17
N PHE A 121 11.95 -0.92 -26.88
CA PHE A 121 11.80 0.39 -26.23
C PHE A 121 12.26 0.27 -24.76
N GLU A 122 12.44 1.41 -24.10
CA GLU A 122 12.67 1.46 -22.65
C GLU A 122 11.36 1.21 -21.90
N PHE A 123 11.28 0.11 -21.16
CA PHE A 123 10.14 -0.20 -20.31
C PHE A 123 10.40 0.22 -18.87
N ALA A 124 9.53 1.07 -18.35
CA ALA A 124 9.61 1.59 -16.99
C ALA A 124 8.29 1.38 -16.25
N THR A 125 8.32 1.51 -14.92
CA THR A 125 7.16 1.29 -14.07
C THR A 125 6.97 2.46 -13.13
N MET A 126 5.74 2.87 -12.89
CA MET A 126 5.43 3.95 -11.95
C MET A 126 4.17 3.65 -11.17
N GLY A 127 4.31 3.44 -9.86
CA GLY A 127 3.15 3.30 -9.00
C GLY A 127 2.49 4.65 -8.73
N ILE A 128 1.18 4.78 -9.00
CA ILE A 128 0.41 6.01 -8.74
C ILE A 128 -0.56 5.78 -7.57
N SER A 129 -0.56 6.66 -6.56
CA SER A 129 -1.49 6.62 -5.43
C SER A 129 -2.21 7.97 -5.25
N GLY A 130 -3.44 7.92 -4.71
CA GLY A 130 -4.28 9.11 -4.46
C GLY A 130 -5.75 8.99 -4.88
N GLY A 131 -6.12 7.88 -5.52
CA GLY A 131 -7.48 7.71 -6.04
C GLY A 131 -7.81 8.68 -7.18
N ALA A 132 -9.10 8.79 -7.50
CA ALA A 132 -9.58 9.63 -8.60
C ALA A 132 -9.24 11.12 -8.38
N GLU A 133 -9.52 11.62 -7.17
CA GLU A 133 -9.25 13.00 -6.78
C GLU A 133 -7.74 13.30 -6.76
N GLY A 134 -6.93 12.41 -6.16
CA GLY A 134 -5.48 12.55 -6.17
C GLY A 134 -4.90 12.55 -7.58
N ALA A 135 -5.37 11.68 -8.49
CA ALA A 135 -4.94 11.71 -9.88
C ALA A 135 -5.22 13.06 -10.56
N ARG A 136 -6.35 13.70 -10.24
CA ARG A 136 -6.75 14.99 -10.80
C ARG A 136 -5.95 16.17 -10.26
N HIS A 137 -5.61 16.17 -8.98
CA HIS A 137 -5.07 17.36 -8.30
C HIS A 137 -3.62 17.25 -7.84
N GLY A 138 -3.06 16.04 -7.82
CA GLY A 138 -1.71 15.79 -7.37
C GLY A 138 -1.56 14.40 -6.75
N PRO A 139 -1.17 13.38 -7.53
CA PRO A 139 -0.96 12.05 -6.96
C PRO A 139 0.44 11.93 -6.37
N ALA A 140 0.64 10.87 -5.59
CA ALA A 140 1.97 10.35 -5.29
C ALA A 140 2.43 9.40 -6.39
N MET A 141 3.69 9.54 -6.84
CA MET A 141 4.21 8.78 -7.98
C MET A 141 5.59 8.17 -7.68
N MET A 142 5.63 6.84 -7.68
CA MET A 142 6.77 6.01 -7.29
C MET A 142 7.38 5.38 -8.55
N ALA A 143 8.30 6.09 -9.20
CA ALA A 143 8.88 5.69 -10.48
C ALA A 143 10.09 4.76 -10.32
N SER A 144 10.27 3.82 -11.25
CA SER A 144 11.48 3.02 -11.39
C SER A 144 11.64 2.51 -12.81
N GLY A 145 12.83 2.09 -13.18
CA GLY A 145 13.10 1.56 -14.51
C GLY A 145 14.56 1.61 -14.86
N SER A 146 14.87 1.51 -16.15
CA SER A 146 16.17 1.92 -16.72
C SER A 146 16.37 3.44 -16.57
N GLU A 147 17.59 3.91 -16.80
CA GLU A 147 17.94 5.34 -16.73
C GLU A 147 17.42 6.13 -17.96
N GLY A 148 17.21 5.46 -19.09
CA GLY A 148 16.84 6.11 -20.35
C GLY A 148 15.42 6.68 -20.34
N GLY A 149 15.26 7.89 -20.90
CA GLY A 149 13.97 8.52 -21.14
C GLY A 149 13.35 9.28 -19.97
N TRP A 150 13.80 9.05 -18.73
CA TRP A 150 13.30 9.75 -17.56
C TRP A 150 13.50 11.27 -17.62
N GLU A 151 14.64 11.74 -18.14
CA GLU A 151 14.93 13.16 -18.34
C GLU A 151 13.84 13.93 -19.11
N ARG A 152 13.08 13.23 -19.96
CA ARG A 152 11.98 13.82 -20.74
C ARG A 152 10.67 13.90 -19.95
N VAL A 153 10.41 12.92 -19.08
CA VAL A 153 9.11 12.77 -18.39
C VAL A 153 9.13 13.26 -16.94
N GLU A 154 10.29 13.25 -16.27
CA GLU A 154 10.44 13.70 -14.89
C GLU A 154 9.96 15.15 -14.65
N PRO A 155 10.25 16.14 -15.52
CA PRO A 155 9.77 17.51 -15.31
C PRO A 155 8.24 17.60 -15.29
N TRP A 156 7.57 16.76 -16.08
CA TRP A 156 6.11 16.72 -16.13
C TRP A 156 5.53 16.11 -14.86
N PHE A 157 6.06 14.97 -14.43
CA PHE A 157 5.58 14.31 -13.20
C PHE A 157 5.88 15.13 -11.95
N THR A 158 7.03 15.82 -11.90
CA THR A 158 7.36 16.75 -10.81
C THR A 158 6.29 17.84 -10.66
N LYS A 159 5.76 18.36 -11.78
CA LYS A 159 4.73 19.41 -11.82
C LYS A 159 3.31 18.89 -11.55
N VAL A 160 3.05 17.63 -11.89
CA VAL A 160 1.72 16.98 -11.81
C VAL A 160 1.49 16.34 -10.44
N ALA A 161 2.54 15.89 -9.76
CA ALA A 161 2.44 15.29 -8.44
C ALA A 161 1.94 16.27 -7.38
N ALA A 162 1.46 15.73 -6.25
CA ALA A 162 1.29 16.52 -5.04
C ALA A 162 2.62 17.16 -4.61
N SER A 163 2.54 18.25 -3.86
CA SER A 163 3.70 18.87 -3.20
C SER A 163 3.52 18.87 -1.69
N TYR A 164 4.61 18.64 -0.98
CA TYR A 164 4.68 18.75 0.47
C TYR A 164 5.87 19.64 0.85
N LYS A 165 5.62 20.76 1.54
CA LYS A 165 6.65 21.73 1.95
C LYS A 165 7.56 22.17 0.77
N GLY A 166 7.00 22.29 -0.44
CA GLY A 166 7.72 22.67 -1.66
C GLY A 166 8.43 21.52 -2.39
N GLU A 167 8.44 20.31 -1.82
CA GLU A 167 9.02 19.12 -2.43
C GLU A 167 7.93 18.34 -3.19
N SER A 168 8.26 17.81 -4.38
CA SER A 168 7.33 17.02 -5.18
C SER A 168 7.18 15.60 -4.62
N CYS A 169 5.97 15.05 -4.62
CA CYS A 169 5.67 13.65 -4.27
C CYS A 169 5.85 12.69 -5.46
N PHE A 170 6.66 13.09 -6.43
CA PHE A 170 7.22 12.24 -7.47
C PHE A 170 8.69 11.96 -7.18
N ALA A 171 9.10 10.70 -7.29
CA ALA A 171 10.51 10.34 -7.26
C ALA A 171 10.79 9.05 -8.01
N ARG A 172 12.00 8.96 -8.58
CA ARG A 172 12.60 7.68 -8.96
C ARG A 172 13.12 6.99 -7.71
N VAL A 173 12.36 6.00 -7.25
CA VAL A 173 12.60 5.31 -6.00
C VAL A 173 13.65 4.20 -6.14
N GLY A 174 13.88 3.68 -7.35
CA GLY A 174 14.87 2.62 -7.57
C GLY A 174 14.90 2.12 -9.01
N GLN A 175 15.51 0.95 -9.21
CA GLN A 175 15.71 0.34 -10.51
C GLN A 175 14.65 -0.73 -10.84
N SER A 176 14.56 -1.08 -12.14
CA SER A 176 13.68 -2.16 -12.61
C SER A 176 12.21 -1.91 -12.23
N ALA A 177 11.53 -2.87 -11.60
CA ALA A 177 10.12 -2.80 -11.25
C ALA A 177 9.88 -2.37 -9.79
N SER A 178 10.88 -1.78 -9.13
CA SER A 178 10.80 -1.45 -7.71
C SER A 178 9.70 -0.44 -7.37
N GLY A 179 9.29 0.42 -8.31
CA GLY A 179 8.20 1.38 -8.16
C GLY A 179 6.84 0.69 -7.97
N HIS A 180 6.57 -0.37 -8.76
CA HIS A 180 5.40 -1.22 -8.52
C HIS A 180 5.49 -1.99 -7.20
N PHE A 181 6.68 -2.47 -6.82
CA PHE A 181 6.87 -3.13 -5.52
C PHE A 181 6.61 -2.17 -4.34
N VAL A 182 7.17 -0.96 -4.40
CA VAL A 182 6.94 0.09 -3.39
C VAL A 182 5.45 0.45 -3.32
N LYS A 183 4.76 0.55 -4.46
CA LYS A 183 3.32 0.79 -4.50
C LYS A 183 2.51 -0.36 -3.91
N MET A 184 2.90 -1.61 -4.20
CA MET A 184 2.29 -2.80 -3.60
C MET A 184 2.40 -2.73 -2.07
N VAL A 185 3.60 -2.46 -1.54
CA VAL A 185 3.81 -2.32 -0.08
C VAL A 185 3.04 -1.13 0.50
N HIS A 186 2.97 0.01 -0.19
CA HIS A 186 2.10 1.13 0.20
C HIS A 186 0.66 0.64 0.42
N ASN A 187 0.10 -0.16 -0.50
CA ASN A 187 -1.25 -0.71 -0.33
C ASN A 187 -1.33 -1.73 0.82
N GLY A 188 -0.27 -2.47 1.13
CA GLY A 188 -0.20 -3.30 2.33
C GLY A 188 -0.30 -2.47 3.61
N ILE A 189 0.46 -1.36 3.69
CA ILE A 189 0.39 -0.41 4.82
C ILE A 189 -1.01 0.20 4.90
N GLU A 190 -1.58 0.62 3.78
CA GLU A 190 -2.96 1.14 3.69
C GLU A 190 -3.97 0.15 4.30
N TYR A 191 -3.85 -1.14 3.97
CA TYR A 191 -4.74 -2.17 4.53
C TYR A 191 -4.60 -2.28 6.04
N ALA A 192 -3.37 -2.26 6.57
CA ALA A 192 -3.11 -2.30 8.01
C ALA A 192 -3.67 -1.07 8.74
N LEU A 193 -3.47 0.14 8.21
CA LEU A 193 -3.97 1.37 8.82
C LEU A 193 -5.50 1.44 8.79
N MET A 194 -6.14 1.08 7.68
CA MET A 194 -7.60 1.00 7.60
C MET A 194 -8.18 0.02 8.62
N GLN A 195 -7.56 -1.15 8.74
CA GLN A 195 -8.00 -2.18 9.68
C GLN A 195 -7.77 -1.74 11.14
N LEU A 196 -6.65 -1.07 11.42
CA LEU A 196 -6.38 -0.49 12.75
C LEU A 196 -7.41 0.58 13.13
N ILE A 197 -7.77 1.47 12.22
CA ILE A 197 -8.82 2.48 12.46
C ILE A 197 -10.17 1.80 12.72
N ALA A 198 -10.52 0.76 11.95
CA ALA A 198 -11.74 -0.02 12.15
C ALA A 198 -11.76 -0.74 13.52
N GLU A 199 -10.61 -1.26 13.95
CA GLU A 199 -10.43 -1.88 15.27
C GLU A 199 -10.60 -0.88 16.41
N VAL A 200 -10.03 0.33 16.30
CA VAL A 200 -10.23 1.40 17.28
C VAL A 200 -11.69 1.85 17.32
N TYR A 201 -12.33 1.99 16.15
CA TYR A 201 -13.77 2.26 16.06
C TYR A 201 -14.59 1.18 16.76
N GLN A 202 -14.28 -0.11 16.53
CA GLN A 202 -14.95 -1.23 17.17
C GLN A 202 -14.77 -1.23 18.69
N LEU A 203 -13.56 -0.93 19.19
CA LEU A 203 -13.29 -0.80 20.63
C LEU A 203 -14.12 0.32 21.26
N LEU A 204 -14.13 1.51 20.67
CA LEU A 204 -14.90 2.64 21.19
C LEU A 204 -16.40 2.35 21.12
N ARG A 205 -16.90 1.87 19.97
CA ARG A 205 -18.32 1.61 19.78
C ARG A 205 -18.82 0.48 20.67
N HIS A 206 -18.26 -0.72 20.49
CA HIS A 206 -18.78 -1.92 21.14
C HIS A 206 -18.13 -2.17 22.50
N GLY A 207 -16.84 -1.87 22.66
CA GLY A 207 -16.14 -2.02 23.94
C GLY A 207 -16.53 -0.96 24.98
N THR A 208 -16.83 0.29 24.57
CA THR A 208 -17.19 1.36 25.50
C THR A 208 -18.65 1.84 25.41
N GLY A 209 -19.38 1.47 24.35
CA GLY A 209 -20.79 1.85 24.18
C GLY A 209 -21.02 3.19 23.51
N ARG A 210 -20.01 3.80 22.89
CA ARG A 210 -20.13 5.06 22.16
C ARG A 210 -20.88 4.88 20.84
N SER A 211 -21.67 5.87 20.45
CA SER A 211 -22.33 5.98 19.15
C SER A 211 -21.32 6.29 18.03
N PRO A 212 -21.65 6.02 16.76
CA PRO A 212 -20.79 6.40 15.63
C PRO A 212 -20.40 7.88 15.64
N LYS A 213 -21.33 8.77 16.01
CA LYS A 213 -21.09 10.22 16.08
C LYS A 213 -20.08 10.60 17.17
N GLU A 214 -20.19 10.02 18.37
CA GLU A 214 -19.20 10.25 19.44
C GLU A 214 -17.81 9.74 19.03
N VAL A 215 -17.72 8.65 18.26
CA VAL A 215 -16.43 8.18 17.73
C VAL A 215 -15.91 9.11 16.63
N ALA A 216 -16.79 9.67 15.79
CA ALA A 216 -16.43 10.66 14.78
C ALA A 216 -15.78 11.89 15.41
N GLU A 217 -16.34 12.40 16.52
CA GLU A 217 -15.81 13.55 17.27
C GLU A 217 -14.39 13.27 17.80
N ILE A 218 -14.15 12.07 18.36
CA ILE A 218 -12.81 11.65 18.82
C ILE A 218 -11.81 11.58 17.64
N PHE A 219 -12.22 11.00 16.52
CA PHE A 219 -11.36 10.92 15.34
C PHE A 219 -11.10 12.28 14.69
N ASP A 220 -12.08 13.19 14.71
CA ASP A 220 -11.91 14.57 14.25
C ASP A 220 -10.85 15.30 15.08
N GLU A 221 -10.96 15.24 16.41
CA GLU A 221 -9.98 15.81 17.34
C GLU A 221 -8.57 15.28 17.05
N TRP A 222 -8.41 13.96 16.93
CA TRP A 222 -7.10 13.37 16.64
C TRP A 222 -6.56 13.78 15.27
N SER A 223 -7.43 13.94 14.28
CA SER A 223 -7.06 14.35 12.92
C SER A 223 -6.62 15.81 12.82
N GLN A 224 -6.94 16.64 13.81
CA GLN A 224 -6.51 18.04 13.89
C GLN A 224 -5.18 18.24 14.62
N GLU A 225 -4.66 17.18 15.25
CA GLU A 225 -3.39 17.20 15.98
C GLU A 225 -2.30 16.36 15.30
N HIS A 226 -1.42 15.71 16.07
CA HIS A 226 -0.30 14.89 15.62
C HIS A 226 -0.71 13.71 14.70
N LEU A 227 -1.95 13.21 14.81
CA LEU A 227 -2.44 12.07 14.03
C LEU A 227 -3.14 12.47 12.72
N ASN A 228 -3.02 13.73 12.31
CA ASN A 228 -3.52 14.21 11.04
C ASN A 228 -3.08 13.30 9.88
N SER A 229 -4.07 12.64 9.30
CA SER A 229 -3.89 11.68 8.22
C SER A 229 -5.18 11.55 7.42
N TYR A 230 -5.05 11.29 6.12
CA TYR A 230 -6.21 11.21 5.25
C TYR A 230 -7.20 10.13 5.68
N LEU A 231 -6.71 8.94 6.03
CA LEU A 231 -7.56 7.82 6.45
C LEU A 231 -8.35 8.15 7.72
N LEU A 232 -7.75 8.83 8.70
CA LEU A 232 -8.45 9.19 9.92
C LEU A 232 -9.50 10.28 9.67
N SER A 233 -9.17 11.29 8.86
CA SER A 233 -10.11 12.36 8.50
C SER A 233 -11.33 11.83 7.73
N ILE A 234 -11.14 10.94 6.74
CA ILE A 234 -12.28 10.35 6.03
C ILE A 234 -13.08 9.42 6.95
N SER A 235 -12.44 8.71 7.88
CA SER A 235 -13.15 7.87 8.84
C SER A 235 -14.02 8.70 9.79
N SER A 236 -13.51 9.81 10.31
CA SER A 236 -14.32 10.77 11.09
C SER A 236 -15.52 11.25 10.28
N HIS A 237 -15.29 11.74 9.05
CA HIS A 237 -16.37 12.25 8.22
C HIS A 237 -17.41 11.17 7.91
N ILE A 238 -17.01 9.96 7.51
CA ILE A 238 -17.91 8.84 7.22
C ILE A 238 -18.78 8.49 8.44
N LEU A 239 -18.20 8.47 9.65
CA LEU A 239 -18.93 8.15 10.87
C LEU A 239 -19.93 9.24 11.29
N SER A 240 -19.76 10.47 10.80
CA SER A 240 -20.69 11.58 11.03
C SER A 240 -21.89 11.60 10.08
N LEU A 241 -21.84 10.84 8.98
CA LEU A 241 -22.90 10.83 7.96
C LEU A 241 -24.10 9.98 8.39
N GLU A 242 -25.29 10.49 8.11
CA GLU A 242 -26.58 9.83 8.34
C GLU A 242 -27.42 9.83 7.05
N ASN A 243 -28.34 8.87 6.93
CA ASN A 243 -29.34 8.90 5.88
C ASN A 243 -30.51 9.86 6.22
N GLN A 244 -31.50 9.93 5.34
CA GLN A 244 -32.69 10.80 5.50
C GLN A 244 -33.54 10.49 6.74
N ASN A 245 -33.32 9.33 7.37
CA ASN A 245 -34.04 8.86 8.57
C ASN A 245 -33.17 8.93 9.84
N ASN A 246 -32.06 9.68 9.81
CA ASN A 246 -31.08 9.80 10.91
C ASN A 246 -30.45 8.45 11.33
N VAL A 247 -30.35 7.50 10.40
CA VAL A 247 -29.61 6.25 10.63
C VAL A 247 -28.14 6.47 10.22
N PRO A 248 -27.16 6.19 11.10
CA PRO A 248 -25.74 6.31 10.75
C PRO A 248 -25.41 5.52 9.49
N LEU A 249 -24.74 6.16 8.53
CA LEU A 249 -24.43 5.55 7.23
C LEU A 249 -23.66 4.24 7.38
N VAL A 250 -22.71 4.18 8.33
CA VAL A 250 -21.90 2.99 8.63
C VAL A 250 -22.75 1.78 9.04
N ASP A 251 -23.93 1.99 9.61
CA ASP A 251 -24.84 0.92 10.05
C ASP A 251 -25.65 0.32 8.89
N LEU A 252 -25.66 0.99 7.74
CA LEU A 252 -26.35 0.52 6.53
C LEU A 252 -25.44 -0.31 5.62
N ILE A 253 -24.13 -0.34 5.91
CA ILE A 253 -23.12 -0.94 5.04
C ILE A 253 -22.88 -2.39 5.46
N ASP A 254 -22.94 -3.31 4.49
CA ASP A 254 -22.54 -4.70 4.67
C ASP A 254 -21.04 -4.78 5.04
N ASN A 255 -20.69 -5.65 5.99
CA ASN A 255 -19.33 -5.73 6.53
C ASN A 255 -18.37 -6.56 5.65
N LYS A 256 -18.81 -7.00 4.47
CA LYS A 256 -18.00 -7.71 3.47
C LYS A 256 -17.04 -6.77 2.76
N VAL A 257 -15.73 -6.93 3.01
CA VAL A 257 -14.71 -6.00 2.53
C VAL A 257 -14.00 -6.55 1.31
N GLY A 258 -14.31 -6.05 0.12
CA GLY A 258 -13.61 -6.45 -1.12
C GLY A 258 -12.08 -6.22 -1.10
N ALA A 259 -11.36 -6.96 -1.93
CA ALA A 259 -9.90 -6.81 -2.13
C ALA A 259 -9.55 -6.91 -3.63
N LYS A 260 -8.57 -6.11 -4.06
CA LYS A 260 -8.10 -6.04 -5.47
C LYS A 260 -6.72 -6.69 -5.70
N GLY A 261 -6.25 -7.51 -4.75
CA GLY A 261 -5.03 -8.32 -4.89
C GLY A 261 -3.73 -7.71 -4.34
N THR A 262 -3.53 -6.39 -4.39
CA THR A 262 -2.24 -5.77 -3.99
C THR A 262 -1.87 -5.99 -2.51
N GLY A 263 -2.83 -5.97 -1.60
CA GLY A 263 -2.61 -6.33 -0.19
C GLY A 263 -2.18 -7.80 -0.03
N LEU A 264 -2.83 -8.72 -0.74
CA LEU A 264 -2.47 -10.15 -0.75
C LEU A 264 -1.06 -10.37 -1.28
N TRP A 265 -0.69 -9.71 -2.38
CA TRP A 265 0.67 -9.79 -2.91
C TRP A 265 1.71 -9.29 -1.92
N THR A 266 1.41 -8.23 -1.14
CA THR A 266 2.31 -7.77 -0.07
C THR A 266 2.55 -8.87 0.96
N ALA A 267 1.49 -9.51 1.45
CA ALA A 267 1.58 -10.60 2.42
C ALA A 267 2.36 -11.81 1.86
N GLN A 268 2.07 -12.22 0.64
CA GLN A 268 2.75 -13.35 -0.03
C GLN A 268 4.24 -13.07 -0.21
N ASN A 269 4.61 -11.88 -0.68
CA ASN A 269 6.01 -11.51 -0.88
C ASN A 269 6.79 -11.42 0.43
N ALA A 270 6.14 -10.98 1.50
CA ALA A 270 6.78 -10.95 2.81
C ALA A 270 7.15 -12.37 3.31
N LEU A 271 6.25 -13.33 3.12
CA LEU A 271 6.51 -14.74 3.42
C LEU A 271 7.61 -15.31 2.51
N GLU A 272 7.56 -15.06 1.20
CA GLU A 272 8.56 -15.52 0.23
C GLU A 272 9.97 -14.96 0.53
N LEU A 273 10.06 -13.70 0.97
CA LEU A 273 11.32 -13.05 1.32
C LEU A 273 11.79 -13.33 2.76
N GLY A 274 11.01 -14.02 3.57
CA GLY A 274 11.33 -14.28 4.98
C GLY A 274 11.35 -13.01 5.85
N ILE A 275 10.51 -12.02 5.54
CA ILE A 275 10.44 -10.74 6.25
C ILE A 275 9.13 -10.65 7.03
N ALA A 276 9.23 -10.51 8.36
CA ALA A 276 8.07 -10.45 9.22
C ALA A 276 7.30 -9.13 9.08
N VAL A 277 6.08 -9.19 8.54
CA VAL A 277 5.11 -8.07 8.47
C VAL A 277 3.73 -8.46 9.01
N PRO A 278 3.65 -8.96 10.26
CA PRO A 278 2.44 -9.60 10.77
C PRO A 278 1.20 -8.69 10.74
N SER A 279 1.34 -7.37 10.96
CA SER A 279 0.21 -6.43 10.92
C SER A 279 -0.38 -6.29 9.52
N LEU A 280 0.47 -6.29 8.50
CA LEU A 280 0.04 -6.22 7.09
C LEU A 280 -0.65 -7.52 6.66
N VAL A 281 -0.16 -8.67 7.13
CA VAL A 281 -0.78 -9.98 6.90
C VAL A 281 -2.14 -10.08 7.61
N ALA A 282 -2.20 -9.68 8.87
CA ALA A 282 -3.41 -9.69 9.69
C ALA A 282 -4.54 -8.87 9.04
N ALA A 283 -4.23 -7.72 8.44
CA ALA A 283 -5.20 -6.90 7.72
C ALA A 283 -5.79 -7.59 6.49
N VAL A 284 -5.01 -8.42 5.78
CA VAL A 284 -5.51 -9.23 4.66
C VAL A 284 -6.44 -10.33 5.17
N GLN A 285 -6.04 -11.01 6.25
CA GLN A 285 -6.83 -12.08 6.86
C GLN A 285 -8.17 -11.56 7.39
N ALA A 286 -8.19 -10.38 8.04
CA ALA A 286 -9.41 -9.75 8.50
C ALA A 286 -10.44 -9.57 7.38
N ARG A 287 -10.01 -9.13 6.19
CA ARG A 287 -10.89 -9.01 5.01
C ARG A 287 -11.37 -10.35 4.48
N HIS A 288 -10.50 -11.37 4.47
CA HIS A 288 -10.92 -12.71 4.05
C HIS A 288 -11.99 -13.29 4.99
N LEU A 289 -11.87 -13.02 6.29
CA LEU A 289 -12.84 -13.45 7.30
C LEU A 289 -14.19 -12.75 7.20
N THR A 290 -14.29 -11.57 6.60
CA THR A 290 -15.60 -10.95 6.32
C THR A 290 -16.16 -11.37 4.96
N ASN A 291 -15.31 -11.73 4.00
CA ASN A 291 -15.72 -12.20 2.68
C ASN A 291 -16.01 -13.70 2.57
N VAL A 292 -16.07 -14.44 3.70
CA VAL A 292 -16.19 -15.89 3.60
C VAL A 292 -17.47 -16.24 2.82
N TYR A 293 -17.27 -16.91 1.69
CA TYR A 293 -18.33 -17.46 0.87
C TYR A 293 -19.16 -18.44 1.72
N ASP A 294 -20.40 -18.70 1.29
CA ASP A 294 -21.28 -19.72 1.90
C ASP A 294 -20.72 -21.14 1.66
N THR A 295 -19.57 -21.41 2.27
CA THR A 295 -18.85 -22.68 2.25
C THR A 295 -19.10 -23.39 3.55
N THR A 296 -19.04 -24.72 3.55
CA THR A 296 -19.19 -25.52 4.77
C THR A 296 -18.22 -25.10 5.87
N ALA A 297 -16.97 -24.74 5.52
CA ALA A 297 -16.00 -24.21 6.48
C ALA A 297 -16.43 -22.85 7.08
N ALA A 298 -17.05 -21.96 6.30
CA ALA A 298 -17.62 -20.70 6.81
C ALA A 298 -18.77 -20.94 7.77
N GLN A 299 -19.64 -21.90 7.42
CA GLN A 299 -20.78 -22.30 8.24
C GLN A 299 -20.30 -22.97 9.54
N GLU A 300 -19.24 -23.77 9.52
CA GLU A 300 -18.58 -24.31 10.72
C GLU A 300 -17.91 -23.22 11.57
N MET A 301 -17.51 -22.11 10.95
CA MET A 301 -17.01 -20.91 11.62
C MET A 301 -18.14 -19.94 12.07
N THR A 302 -19.42 -20.28 11.92
CA THR A 302 -20.50 -19.46 12.48
C THR A 302 -20.52 -19.58 14.00
N TYR A 303 -20.03 -18.54 14.66
CA TYR A 303 -20.09 -18.43 16.11
C TYR A 303 -21.46 -17.93 16.55
N ALA A 304 -21.95 -18.49 17.65
CA ALA A 304 -23.09 -17.96 18.38
C ALA A 304 -22.85 -16.49 18.75
N ASP A 305 -23.91 -15.68 18.73
CA ASP A 305 -23.87 -14.30 19.19
C ASP A 305 -23.39 -14.27 20.66
N ARG A 306 -22.20 -13.69 20.89
CA ARG A 306 -21.60 -13.57 22.22
C ARG A 306 -21.66 -12.12 22.65
N ALA A 307 -22.15 -11.91 23.86
CA ALA A 307 -22.17 -10.58 24.46
C ALA A 307 -20.75 -10.01 24.56
N THR A 308 -20.59 -8.76 24.11
CA THR A 308 -19.35 -7.99 24.27
C THR A 308 -19.18 -7.54 25.71
N THR A 309 -18.04 -7.84 26.32
CA THR A 309 -17.67 -7.28 27.63
C THR A 309 -17.30 -5.81 27.48
N LYS A 310 -17.90 -4.94 28.31
CA LYS A 310 -17.58 -3.52 28.35
C LYS A 310 -16.28 -3.27 29.11
N VAL A 311 -15.50 -2.31 28.63
CA VAL A 311 -14.23 -1.89 29.23
C VAL A 311 -14.16 -0.38 29.32
N GLU A 312 -13.43 0.12 30.31
CA GLU A 312 -13.08 1.53 30.39
C GLU A 312 -11.76 1.77 29.65
N ILE A 313 -11.75 2.75 28.75
CA ILE A 313 -10.60 3.10 27.92
C ILE A 313 -10.25 4.56 28.17
N ASP A 314 -8.99 4.79 28.54
CA ASP A 314 -8.39 6.13 28.54
C ASP A 314 -8.09 6.53 27.07
N LEU A 315 -8.66 7.67 26.64
CA LEU A 315 -8.53 8.12 25.26
C LEU A 315 -7.12 8.59 24.91
N VAL A 316 -6.35 9.07 25.88
CA VAL A 316 -4.96 9.47 25.67
C VAL A 316 -4.09 8.24 25.45
N GLU A 317 -4.24 7.21 26.28
CA GLU A 317 -3.53 5.94 26.09
C GLU A 317 -3.96 5.22 24.81
N LEU A 318 -5.25 5.26 24.46
CA LEU A 318 -5.72 4.70 23.18
C LEU A 318 -5.09 5.41 21.98
N LYS A 319 -4.98 6.74 22.05
CA LYS A 319 -4.31 7.55 21.03
C LYS A 319 -2.84 7.19 20.91
N ASP A 320 -2.12 7.09 22.02
CA ASP A 320 -0.71 6.67 22.06
C ASP A 320 -0.51 5.26 21.48
N ALA A 321 -1.40 4.32 21.83
CA ALA A 321 -1.40 2.97 21.28
C ALA A 321 -1.62 2.95 19.76
N PHE A 322 -2.58 3.75 19.28
CA PHE A 322 -2.86 3.91 17.85
C PHE A 322 -1.67 4.52 17.10
N THR A 323 -1.01 5.53 17.68
CA THR A 323 0.20 6.15 17.13
C THR A 323 1.29 5.11 16.91
N LEU A 324 1.66 4.35 17.96
CA LEU A 324 2.72 3.37 17.84
C LEU A 324 2.35 2.22 16.90
N ALA A 325 1.12 1.70 16.96
CA ALA A 325 0.67 0.66 16.03
C ALA A 325 0.75 1.13 14.56
N SER A 326 0.41 2.40 14.29
CA SER A 326 0.55 3.01 12.96
C SER A 326 2.01 3.08 12.53
N LEU A 327 2.91 3.56 13.39
CA LEU A 327 4.36 3.61 13.12
C LEU A 327 4.96 2.22 12.87
N LEU A 328 4.49 1.19 13.59
CA LEU A 328 4.92 -0.19 13.40
C LEU A 328 4.47 -0.77 12.06
N ALA A 329 3.30 -0.40 11.55
CA ALA A 329 2.87 -0.78 10.21
C ALA A 329 3.82 -0.21 9.13
N TYR A 330 4.24 1.04 9.27
CA TYR A 330 5.26 1.64 8.40
C TYR A 330 6.62 0.95 8.52
N ARG A 331 7.08 0.69 9.75
CA ARG A 331 8.35 -0.03 10.01
C ARG A 331 8.38 -1.38 9.30
N GLN A 332 7.30 -2.15 9.40
CA GLN A 332 7.14 -3.45 8.73
C GLN A 332 7.20 -3.31 7.20
N GLY A 333 6.45 -2.37 6.63
CA GLY A 333 6.47 -2.12 5.18
C GLY A 333 7.85 -1.67 4.67
N LEU A 334 8.52 -0.75 5.37
CA LEU A 334 9.86 -0.30 5.00
C LEU A 334 10.90 -1.41 5.13
N ALA A 335 10.79 -2.28 6.14
CA ALA A 335 11.63 -3.46 6.27
C ALA A 335 11.46 -4.41 5.07
N LEU A 336 10.21 -4.60 4.61
CA LEU A 336 9.90 -5.39 3.42
C LEU A 336 10.50 -4.78 2.15
N ILE A 337 10.36 -3.47 1.93
CA ILE A 337 11.00 -2.77 0.80
C ILE A 337 12.52 -2.91 0.85
N LYS A 338 13.12 -2.71 2.03
CA LYS A 338 14.57 -2.81 2.22
C LYS A 338 15.09 -4.22 1.94
N GLY A 339 14.40 -5.25 2.42
CA GLY A 339 14.77 -6.64 2.17
C GLY A 339 14.61 -7.04 0.70
N ALA A 340 13.49 -6.69 0.07
CA ALA A 340 13.28 -6.91 -1.36
C ALA A 340 14.34 -6.19 -2.23
N SER A 341 14.66 -4.94 -1.88
CA SER A 341 15.71 -4.16 -2.55
C SER A 341 17.08 -4.83 -2.48
N ARG A 342 17.42 -5.48 -1.34
CA ARG A 342 18.65 -6.27 -1.19
C ARG A 342 18.61 -7.53 -2.06
N THR A 343 17.53 -8.30 -2.00
CA THR A 343 17.36 -9.55 -2.75
C THR A 343 17.42 -9.34 -4.25
N HIS A 344 16.77 -8.28 -4.76
CA HIS A 344 16.66 -8.00 -6.18
C HIS A 344 17.66 -6.94 -6.69
N GLN A 345 18.54 -6.44 -5.81
CA GLN A 345 19.55 -5.41 -6.12
C GLN A 345 18.97 -4.13 -6.75
N TRP A 346 17.74 -3.74 -6.38
CA TRP A 346 17.05 -2.59 -6.97
C TRP A 346 17.58 -1.24 -6.53
N LYS A 347 18.41 -1.20 -5.48
CA LYS A 347 18.96 0.05 -4.89
C LYS A 347 17.85 1.06 -4.55
N VAL A 348 16.76 0.58 -3.96
CA VAL A 348 15.65 1.43 -3.54
C VAL A 348 16.11 2.48 -2.53
N ASP A 349 15.82 3.74 -2.80
CA ASP A 349 16.04 4.88 -1.93
C ASP A 349 14.81 5.07 -1.03
N LEU A 350 14.96 4.73 0.26
CA LEU A 350 13.89 4.85 1.24
C LEU A 350 13.54 6.30 1.55
N SER A 351 14.48 7.23 1.45
CA SER A 351 14.22 8.66 1.67
C SER A 351 13.31 9.19 0.56
N LYS A 352 13.63 8.88 -0.71
CA LYS A 352 12.76 9.20 -1.85
C LYS A 352 11.42 8.48 -1.78
N THR A 353 11.39 7.25 -1.29
CA THR A 353 10.13 6.52 -1.08
C THR A 353 9.23 7.27 -0.10
N LEU A 354 9.77 7.65 1.07
CA LEU A 354 9.02 8.42 2.07
C LEU A 354 8.60 9.81 1.56
N GLN A 355 9.48 10.49 0.81
CA GLN A 355 9.15 11.74 0.12
C GLN A 355 7.86 11.58 -0.70
N THR A 356 7.72 10.52 -1.49
CA THR A 356 6.52 10.29 -2.31
C THR A 356 5.25 10.04 -1.50
N TRP A 357 5.35 9.62 -0.23
CA TRP A 357 4.19 9.28 0.60
C TRP A 357 3.67 10.46 1.43
N ARG A 358 4.42 11.56 1.52
CA ARG A 358 4.07 12.72 2.37
C ARG A 358 2.80 13.44 1.95
N ALA A 359 2.45 13.44 0.67
CA ALA A 359 1.19 13.98 0.17
C ALA A 359 0.71 13.20 -1.07
N GLY A 360 -0.53 13.46 -1.51
CA GLY A 360 -1.12 12.86 -2.71
C GLY A 360 -1.54 11.39 -2.57
N CYS A 361 -0.86 10.59 -1.75
CA CYS A 361 -1.20 9.18 -1.53
C CYS A 361 -2.29 8.98 -0.46
N ILE A 362 -2.84 7.75 -0.37
CA ILE A 362 -3.88 7.40 0.62
C ILE A 362 -3.32 7.36 2.05
N ILE A 363 -2.10 6.87 2.22
CA ILE A 363 -1.49 6.71 3.56
C ILE A 363 -0.83 8.02 4.07
N ARG A 364 -1.00 9.15 3.38
CA ARG A 364 -0.38 10.42 3.78
C ARG A 364 -0.79 10.81 5.21
N ALA A 365 0.20 11.19 6.01
CA ALA A 365 0.03 11.56 7.41
C ALA A 365 1.19 12.43 7.89
N ASP A 366 0.95 13.31 8.86
CA ASP A 366 1.97 14.18 9.43
C ASP A 366 3.05 13.38 10.20
N TYR A 367 2.69 12.24 10.78
CA TYR A 367 3.62 11.35 11.46
C TYR A 367 4.55 10.54 10.52
N LEU A 368 4.46 10.71 9.19
CA LEU A 368 5.47 10.22 8.26
C LEU A 368 6.84 10.87 8.49
N ASP A 369 6.88 12.10 9.00
CA ASP A 369 8.13 12.75 9.40
C ASP A 369 8.79 12.00 10.57
N SER A 370 7.99 11.42 11.48
CA SER A 370 8.48 10.53 12.54
C SER A 370 9.01 9.21 11.98
N VAL A 371 8.34 8.63 10.97
CA VAL A 371 8.84 7.43 10.27
C VAL A 371 10.20 7.69 9.62
N ALA A 372 10.42 8.90 9.08
CA ALA A 372 11.69 9.30 8.48
C ALA A 372 12.85 9.42 9.49
N GLN A 373 12.56 9.61 10.78
CA GLN A 373 13.58 9.56 11.85
C GLN A 373 14.11 8.13 12.09
N GLY A 374 13.40 7.12 11.61
CA GLY A 374 13.87 5.74 11.56
C GLY A 374 13.55 4.92 12.81
N VAL A 375 14.14 3.71 12.83
CA VAL A 375 13.87 2.69 13.85
C VAL A 375 14.30 3.13 15.26
N GLU A 376 15.42 3.83 15.36
CA GLU A 376 15.97 4.30 16.64
C GLU A 376 14.99 5.24 17.34
N PHE A 377 14.26 6.08 16.60
CA PHE A 377 13.21 6.91 17.16
C PHE A 377 12.05 6.07 17.73
N ILE A 378 11.55 5.10 16.97
CA ILE A 378 10.44 4.24 17.40
C ILE A 378 10.80 3.47 18.68
N ASP A 379 12.05 3.04 18.81
CA ASP A 379 12.53 2.30 19.97
C ASP A 379 12.63 3.17 21.23
N THR A 380 12.49 4.50 21.14
CA THR A 380 12.48 5.44 22.29
C THR A 380 11.09 5.75 22.85
N LEU A 381 10.02 5.24 22.22
CA LEU A 381 8.62 5.58 22.55
C LEU A 381 8.06 4.77 23.74
N ASP A 382 8.68 4.90 24.92
CA ASP A 382 8.33 4.09 26.11
C ASP A 382 6.87 4.25 26.56
N LYS A 383 6.34 5.48 26.50
CA LYS A 383 4.96 5.79 26.87
C LYS A 383 3.97 5.06 25.96
N GLU A 384 4.18 5.17 24.66
CA GLU A 384 3.33 4.56 23.64
C GLU A 384 3.44 3.03 23.65
N VAL A 385 4.62 2.49 23.99
CA VAL A 385 4.81 1.04 24.17
C VAL A 385 3.98 0.52 25.33
N PHE A 386 3.97 1.22 26.47
CA PHE A 386 3.14 0.86 27.61
C PHE A 386 1.65 0.95 27.25
N ALA A 387 1.24 2.05 26.61
CA ALA A 387 -0.13 2.27 26.17
C ALA A 387 -0.60 1.17 25.20
N LEU A 388 0.20 0.84 24.18
CA LEU A 388 -0.09 -0.23 23.22
C LEU A 388 -0.32 -1.57 23.92
N ARG A 389 0.54 -1.93 24.89
CA ARG A 389 0.39 -3.17 25.67
C ARG A 389 -0.91 -3.17 26.48
N LYS A 390 -1.19 -2.09 27.22
CA LYS A 390 -2.35 -1.97 28.10
C LYS A 390 -3.67 -2.00 27.30
N ILE A 391 -3.76 -1.17 26.26
CA ILE A 391 -4.94 -1.08 25.39
C ILE A 391 -5.18 -2.39 24.66
N THR A 392 -4.13 -3.07 24.17
CA THR A 392 -4.29 -4.40 23.56
C THR A 392 -4.91 -5.39 24.56
N GLY A 393 -4.43 -5.40 25.80
CA GLY A 393 -5.01 -6.24 26.86
C GLY A 393 -6.48 -5.94 27.13
N GLN A 394 -6.84 -4.66 27.29
CA GLN A 394 -8.23 -4.23 27.49
C GLN A 394 -9.12 -4.59 26.29
N ALA A 395 -8.61 -4.41 25.06
CA ALA A 395 -9.31 -4.78 23.84
C ALA A 395 -9.63 -6.29 23.83
N MET A 396 -8.66 -7.15 24.15
CA MET A 396 -8.87 -8.61 24.23
C MET A 396 -9.95 -8.99 25.26
N MET A 397 -10.03 -8.28 26.39
CA MET A 397 -11.05 -8.54 27.42
C MET A 397 -12.48 -8.30 26.95
N THR A 398 -12.69 -7.54 25.86
CA THR A 398 -14.03 -7.30 25.31
C THR A 398 -14.63 -8.54 24.62
N GLY A 399 -13.79 -9.51 24.24
CA GLY A 399 -14.17 -10.64 23.38
C GLY A 399 -14.32 -10.30 21.89
N LEU A 400 -14.05 -9.05 21.49
CA LEU A 400 -14.01 -8.63 20.08
C LEU A 400 -12.65 -8.98 19.45
N ALA A 401 -12.57 -8.92 18.12
CA ALA A 401 -11.37 -9.28 17.36
C ALA A 401 -10.53 -8.04 17.02
N PHE A 402 -9.24 -8.07 17.36
CA PHE A 402 -8.29 -6.98 17.06
C PHE A 402 -7.01 -7.51 16.41
N PRO A 403 -7.11 -8.07 15.18
CA PRO A 403 -5.98 -8.75 14.54
C PRO A 403 -4.78 -7.84 14.27
N VAL A 404 -4.98 -6.58 13.88
CA VAL A 404 -3.87 -5.65 13.61
C VAL A 404 -3.28 -5.06 14.88
N LEU A 405 -4.10 -4.67 15.86
CA LEU A 405 -3.62 -4.15 17.14
C LEU A 405 -2.78 -5.20 17.88
N SER A 406 -3.30 -6.43 18.01
CA SER A 406 -2.61 -7.53 18.69
C SER A 406 -1.33 -7.97 17.97
N SER A 407 -1.36 -8.08 16.63
CA SER A 407 -0.16 -8.41 15.86
C SER A 407 0.91 -7.32 15.93
N SER A 408 0.52 -6.05 16.00
CA SER A 408 1.45 -4.93 16.16
C SER A 408 2.13 -4.97 17.54
N GLN A 409 1.36 -5.21 18.61
CA GLN A 409 1.91 -5.43 19.96
C GLN A 409 2.86 -6.64 19.99
N THR A 410 2.46 -7.76 19.38
CA THR A 410 3.26 -8.99 19.35
C THR A 410 4.55 -8.80 18.55
N TYR A 411 4.47 -8.10 17.42
CA TYR A 411 5.64 -7.74 16.61
C TYR A 411 6.65 -6.94 17.43
N PHE A 412 6.21 -5.89 18.12
CA PHE A 412 7.11 -5.07 18.94
C PHE A 412 7.70 -5.87 20.12
N ALA A 413 6.88 -6.66 20.82
CA ALA A 413 7.34 -7.51 21.91
C ALA A 413 8.40 -8.53 21.44
N THR A 414 8.21 -9.11 20.26
CA THR A 414 9.18 -10.05 19.67
C THR A 414 10.54 -9.41 19.40
N LEU A 415 10.57 -8.12 19.06
CA LEU A 415 11.81 -7.38 18.80
C LEU A 415 12.54 -6.95 20.08
N THR A 416 11.82 -6.83 21.20
CA THR A 416 12.32 -6.16 22.42
C THR A 416 12.44 -7.09 23.62
N THR A 417 12.08 -8.38 23.47
CA THR A 417 12.14 -9.38 24.55
C THR A 417 12.92 -10.62 24.12
N PRO A 418 13.42 -11.44 25.06
CA PRO A 418 14.15 -12.66 24.73
C PRO A 418 13.32 -13.60 23.85
N SER A 419 13.94 -14.11 22.78
CA SER A 419 13.29 -15.06 21.87
C SER A 419 13.11 -16.43 22.55
N ASN A 420 11.95 -17.06 22.32
CA ASN A 420 11.70 -18.46 22.67
C ASN A 420 12.19 -19.46 21.59
N GLY A 421 12.83 -18.96 20.52
CA GLY A 421 13.28 -19.77 19.38
C GLY A 421 14.32 -20.83 19.73
N HIS A 422 14.98 -20.73 20.89
CA HIS A 422 15.89 -21.76 21.41
C HIS A 422 15.19 -23.13 21.54
N LEU A 423 13.96 -23.17 22.05
CA LEU A 423 13.19 -24.41 22.18
C LEU A 423 12.76 -24.96 20.81
N VAL A 424 12.35 -24.08 19.89
CA VAL A 424 11.97 -24.49 18.52
C VAL A 424 13.16 -25.09 17.77
N GLN A 425 14.35 -24.50 17.90
CA GLN A 425 15.57 -25.08 17.34
C GLN A 425 15.90 -26.43 17.96
N ALA A 426 15.81 -26.54 19.30
CA ALA A 426 16.03 -27.81 19.99
C ALA A 426 15.04 -28.89 19.53
N GLN A 427 13.74 -28.58 19.44
CA GLN A 427 12.72 -29.52 18.93
C GLN A 427 13.07 -30.01 17.52
N ARG A 428 13.42 -29.08 16.62
CA ARG A 428 13.79 -29.39 15.23
C ARG A 428 15.00 -30.32 15.16
N ASP A 429 16.04 -30.05 15.95
CA ASP A 429 17.20 -30.94 15.97
C ASP A 429 16.89 -32.29 16.62
N TYR A 430 16.05 -32.29 17.65
CA TYR A 430 15.66 -33.49 18.38
C TYR A 430 14.98 -34.54 17.48
N PHE A 431 13.96 -34.15 16.71
CA PHE A 431 13.23 -35.07 15.82
C PHE A 431 13.83 -35.20 14.41
N GLY A 432 14.72 -34.28 14.00
CA GLY A 432 15.08 -34.11 12.58
C GLY A 432 16.55 -33.82 12.29
N GLU A 433 17.43 -33.84 13.29
CA GLU A 433 18.88 -33.61 13.16
C GLU A 433 19.21 -32.35 12.34
N HIS A 434 18.42 -31.29 12.51
CA HIS A 434 18.57 -30.04 11.78
C HIS A 434 19.76 -29.17 12.21
N GLY A 435 20.46 -29.54 13.28
CA GLY A 435 21.54 -28.79 13.90
C GLY A 435 21.04 -27.57 14.68
N VAL A 436 21.83 -27.17 15.68
CA VAL A 436 21.64 -25.94 16.46
C VAL A 436 22.91 -25.11 16.44
N LYS A 437 22.77 -23.79 16.59
CA LYS A 437 23.90 -22.87 16.81
C LYS A 437 23.88 -22.36 18.26
N THR A 438 24.95 -22.60 19.01
CA THR A 438 25.07 -22.17 20.41
C THR A 438 25.40 -20.67 20.52
N HIS A 439 25.35 -20.12 21.74
CA HIS A 439 25.73 -18.72 21.99
C HIS A 439 27.20 -18.41 21.71
N THR A 440 28.08 -19.43 21.74
CA THR A 440 29.50 -19.28 21.36
C THR A 440 29.69 -19.32 19.84
N GLY A 441 28.64 -19.59 19.07
CA GLY A 441 28.65 -19.65 17.62
C GLY A 441 28.98 -21.02 17.04
N GLU A 442 29.21 -22.02 17.89
CA GLU A 442 29.40 -23.42 17.50
C GLU A 442 28.12 -24.00 16.90
N VAL A 443 28.27 -24.82 15.87
CA VAL A 443 27.16 -25.56 15.23
C VAL A 443 27.31 -27.03 15.60
N CYS A 444 26.31 -27.59 16.26
CA CYS A 444 26.32 -28.95 16.80
C CYS A 444 24.91 -29.55 16.81
N HIS A 445 24.79 -30.83 17.16
CA HIS A 445 23.52 -31.47 17.51
C HIS A 445 23.33 -31.50 19.02
N LEU A 446 22.09 -31.64 19.47
CA LEU A 446 21.76 -31.81 20.90
C LEU A 446 22.46 -33.03 21.49
N THR A 447 22.64 -34.10 20.70
CA THR A 447 23.37 -35.31 21.11
C THR A 447 24.86 -35.10 21.32
N ASP A 448 25.43 -34.03 20.75
CA ASP A 448 26.83 -33.67 20.99
C ASP A 448 27.00 -32.97 22.35
N LEU A 449 25.92 -32.36 22.85
CA LEU A 449 25.91 -31.59 24.08
C LEU A 449 25.53 -32.44 25.30
N VAL A 450 24.62 -33.41 25.11
CA VAL A 450 24.10 -34.27 26.18
C VAL A 450 23.70 -35.65 25.63
N GLU A 451 23.79 -36.68 26.47
CA GLU A 451 23.26 -38.00 26.14
C GLU A 451 21.71 -37.97 26.14
N ILE A 452 21.10 -38.38 25.03
CA ILE A 452 19.64 -38.42 24.85
C ILE A 452 19.24 -39.87 24.57
N ASP A 453 18.30 -40.40 25.35
CA ASP A 453 17.76 -41.75 25.16
C ASP A 453 17.12 -41.89 23.77
N ALA A 454 17.64 -42.84 22.99
CA ALA A 454 17.21 -43.14 21.63
C ALA A 454 15.74 -43.60 21.52
N LYS A 455 15.07 -43.96 22.63
CA LYS A 455 13.63 -44.31 22.63
C LYS A 455 12.71 -43.11 22.69
N VAL A 456 13.22 -41.95 23.11
CA VAL A 456 12.45 -40.73 23.29
C VAL A 456 12.70 -39.75 22.14
N ARG A 457 13.82 -39.94 21.43
CA ARG A 457 14.20 -39.34 20.15
C ARG A 457 13.42 -39.94 18.98
#